data_AF-A0A960D433-F1
#
_entry.id   AF-A0A960D433-F1
#
_cell.length_a   1.000
_cell.length_b   1.000
_cell.length_c   1.000
_cell.angle_alpha   90.00
_cell.angle_beta   90.00
_cell.angle_gamma   90.00
#
_symmetry.space_group_name_H-M   'P 1'
#
loop_
_entity.id
_entity.type
_entity.pdbx_description
1 polymer ?
#
loop_
_entity_poly.entity_id
_entity_poly.type
_entity_poly.pdbx_seq_one_letter_code
_entity_poly.pdbx_strand_id
1 'polypeptide(L)' 'IGRPRAVQLAVLVDRGHRELPLRADYVGKNVPTSRSENVKVRLLEDDDVEGIWIAPEGGPAR' A
#
# COMPACT_ATOMS: atom_id res chain seq x y z
N ILE A 1 -18.18 9.27 22.15
CA ILE A 1 -17.01 9.43 21.25
C ILE A 1 -17.00 8.27 20.27
N GLY A 2 -16.79 8.49 18.95
CA GLY A 2 -16.78 7.41 17.94
C GLY A 2 -17.63 7.61 16.68
N ARG A 3 -18.15 8.82 16.39
CA ARG A 3 -18.94 9.10 15.18
C ARG A 3 -18.26 10.19 14.35
N PRO A 4 -17.18 9.87 13.62
CA PRO A 4 -16.57 10.83 12.71
C PRO A 4 -17.57 11.21 11.61
N ARG A 5 -17.49 12.46 11.12
CA ARG A 5 -18.33 12.94 10.01
C ARG A 5 -18.01 12.22 8.69
N ALA A 6 -16.76 11.81 8.51
CA ALA A 6 -16.27 11.03 7.37
C ALA A 6 -14.98 10.28 7.77
N VAL A 7 -14.65 9.21 7.05
CA VAL A 7 -13.37 8.50 7.13
C VAL A 7 -12.76 8.51 5.73
N GLN A 8 -11.45 8.79 5.66
CA GLN A 8 -10.70 8.82 4.42
C GLN A 8 -9.46 7.94 4.55
N LEU A 9 -8.97 7.43 3.42
CA LEU A 9 -7.80 6.58 3.33
C LEU A 9 -6.74 7.22 2.42
N ALA A 10 -5.57 7.50 2.98
CA ALA A 10 -4.39 7.91 2.23
C ALA A 10 -3.38 6.75 2.20
N VAL A 11 -2.83 6.46 1.02
CA VAL A 11 -1.81 5.43 0.82
C VAL A 11 -0.63 5.97 0.00
N LEU A 12 0.58 5.50 0.31
CA LEU A 12 1.75 5.82 -0.50
C LEU A 12 1.73 5.09 -1.84
N VAL A 13 1.33 3.81 -1.83
CA VAL A 13 1.27 2.96 -3.03
C VAL A 13 -0.08 2.25 -3.11
N ASP A 14 -0.73 2.34 -4.28
CA ASP A 14 -1.82 1.44 -4.66
C ASP A 14 -1.30 0.38 -5.62
N ARG A 15 -1.30 -0.89 -5.19
CA ARG A 15 -0.79 -2.03 -5.96
C ARG A 15 -1.85 -2.76 -6.78
N GLY A 16 -3.11 -2.30 -6.74
CA GLY A 16 -4.26 -2.98 -7.34
C GLY A 16 -4.69 -4.23 -6.58
N HIS A 17 -5.29 -5.19 -7.31
CA HIS A 17 -5.78 -6.48 -6.78
C HIS A 17 -6.77 -6.38 -5.61
N ARG A 18 -7.63 -5.36 -5.61
CA ARG A 18 -8.65 -5.16 -4.58
C ARG A 18 -9.64 -6.33 -4.56
N GLU A 19 -9.97 -6.80 -3.36
CA GLU A 19 -10.94 -7.89 -3.12
C GLU A 19 -12.23 -7.39 -2.46
N LEU A 20 -12.27 -6.10 -2.12
CA LEU A 20 -13.42 -5.38 -1.57
C LEU A 20 -13.61 -4.07 -2.35
N PRO A 21 -14.80 -3.45 -2.31
CA PRO A 21 -15.07 -2.16 -2.94
C PRO A 21 -14.45 -0.97 -2.17
N LEU A 22 -13.23 -1.13 -1.66
CA LEU A 22 -12.46 -0.09 -0.97
C LEU A 22 -11.49 0.59 -1.93
N ARG A 23 -11.42 1.92 -1.88
CA ARG A 23 -10.47 2.74 -2.65
C ARG A 23 -9.89 3.81 -1.74
N ALA A 24 -8.59 4.07 -1.87
CA ALA A 24 -7.97 5.22 -1.22
C ALA A 24 -8.43 6.54 -1.85
N ASP A 25 -8.70 7.53 -1.02
CA ASP A 25 -9.01 8.90 -1.44
C ASP A 25 -7.77 9.58 -2.03
N TYR A 26 -6.61 9.26 -1.47
CA TYR A 26 -5.31 9.81 -1.86
C TYR A 26 -4.31 8.69 -2.12
N VAL A 27 -3.65 8.73 -3.27
CA VAL A 27 -2.66 7.74 -3.70
C VAL A 27 -1.40 8.46 -4.13
N GLY A 28 -0.26 8.14 -3.52
CA GLY A 28 1.04 8.65 -3.94
C GLY A 28 1.42 8.13 -5.34
N LYS A 29 1.45 6.80 -5.50
CA LYS A 29 1.73 6.16 -6.80
C LYS A 29 0.86 4.93 -7.03
N ASN A 30 0.32 4.81 -8.25
CA ASN A 30 -0.27 3.57 -8.74
C ASN A 30 0.83 2.70 -9.35
N VAL A 31 0.98 1.48 -8.84
CA VAL A 31 2.02 0.55 -9.29
C VAL A 31 1.34 -0.77 -9.65
N PRO A 32 1.07 -1.02 -10.95
CA PRO A 32 0.58 -2.31 -11.39
C PRO A 32 1.58 -3.41 -11.00
N THR A 33 1.08 -4.45 -10.32
CA THR A 33 1.88 -5.61 -9.93
C THR A 33 1.19 -6.89 -10.40
N SER A 34 1.90 -8.01 -10.44
CA SER A 34 1.30 -9.34 -10.45
C SER A 34 0.83 -9.73 -9.04
N ARG A 35 0.10 -10.84 -8.92
CA ARG A 35 -0.31 -11.38 -7.60
C ARG A 35 0.85 -11.98 -6.82
N SER A 36 1.95 -12.37 -7.46
CA SER A 36 3.13 -12.94 -6.81
C SER A 36 4.10 -11.88 -6.30
N GLU A 37 4.12 -10.71 -6.93
CA GLU A 37 4.99 -9.60 -6.57
C GLU A 37 4.63 -9.00 -5.20
N ASN A 38 5.64 -8.43 -4.52
CA ASN A 38 5.48 -7.70 -3.28
C ASN A 38 6.01 -6.26 -3.40
N VAL A 39 5.24 -5.29 -2.90
CA VAL A 39 5.68 -3.90 -2.75
C VAL A 39 6.30 -3.74 -1.36
N LYS A 40 7.59 -3.39 -1.32
CA LYS A 40 8.31 -3.05 -0.09
C LYS A 40 8.43 -1.54 0.00
N VAL A 41 7.70 -0.96 0.95
CA VAL A 41 7.85 0.45 1.34
C VAL A 41 8.80 0.50 2.53
N ARG A 42 9.81 1.36 2.46
CA ARG A 42 10.73 1.65 3.55
C ARG A 42 10.72 3.14 3.85
N LEU A 43 10.66 3.49 5.14
CA LEU A 43 10.65 4.88 5.62
C LEU A 43 11.87 5.08 6.52
N LEU A 44 12.50 6.26 6.47
CA LEU A 44 13.73 6.53 7.24
C LEU A 44 13.55 6.40 8.75
N GLU A 45 12.34 6.64 9.26
CA GLU A 45 12.04 6.57 10.69
C GLU A 45 11.98 5.12 11.21
N ASP A 46 11.59 4.17 10.35
CA ASP A 46 11.45 2.75 10.70
C ASP A 46 12.59 1.88 10.12
N ASP A 47 13.30 2.39 9.12
CA ASP A 47 14.32 1.68 8.34
C ASP A 47 15.54 2.59 8.05
N ASP A 48 16.70 2.01 7.75
CA ASP A 48 17.91 2.78 7.41
C ASP A 48 17.89 3.42 6.01
N VAL A 49 16.81 3.25 5.24
CA VAL A 49 16.71 3.70 3.85
C VAL A 49 15.29 4.09 3.47
N GLU A 50 15.15 5.13 2.64
CA GLU A 50 13.86 5.53 2.07
C GLU A 50 13.66 4.95 0.67
N GLY A 51 12.48 4.38 0.41
CA GLY A 51 12.10 4.06 -0.95
C GLY A 51 11.00 3.03 -1.09
N ILE A 52 10.70 2.71 -2.35
CA ILE A 52 9.67 1.76 -2.75
C ILE A 52 10.29 0.80 -3.77
N TRP A 53 10.29 -0.50 -3.46
CA TRP A 53 10.79 -1.56 -4.34
C TRP A 53 9.71 -2.59 -4.66
N ILE A 54 9.79 -3.19 -5.85
CA ILE A 54 8.98 -4.35 -6.22
C ILE A 54 9.90 -5.57 -6.13
N ALA A 55 9.56 -6.49 -5.24
CA ALA A 55 10.21 -7.80 -5.15
C ALA A 55 9.38 -8.82 -5.95
N PRO A 56 10.01 -9.75 -6.69
CA PRO A 56 9.30 -10.74 -7.50
C PRO A 56 8.45 -11.71 -6.67
N GLU A 57 8.81 -11.91 -5.39
CA GLU A 57 8.15 -12.83 -4.46
C GLU A 57 8.19 -12.31 -3.00
N GLY A 58 7.54 -13.01 -2.07
CA GLY A 58 7.61 -12.72 -0.63
C GLY A 58 6.48 -11.86 -0.09
N GLY A 59 5.31 -11.85 -0.74
CA GLY A 59 4.04 -11.40 -0.15
C GLY A 59 3.73 -12.14 1.16
N PRO A 60 2.90 -11.58 2.06
CA PRO A 60 2.46 -12.32 3.24
C PRO A 60 1.86 -13.67 2.82
N ALA A 61 2.19 -14.74 3.57
CA ALA A 61 1.56 -16.04 3.37
C ALA A 61 0.04 -15.85 3.46
N ARG A 62 -0.66 -16.16 2.39
CA ARG A 62 -2.13 -16.08 2.32
C ARG A 62 -2.75 -17.31 2.94
#